data_AF-A0A9E6Y192-F1
#
_entry.id   AF-A0A9E6Y192-F1
#
_cell.length_a   1.000
_cell.length_b   1.000
_cell.length_c   1.000
_cell.angle_alpha   90.00
_cell.angle_beta   90.00
_cell.angle_gamma   90.00
#
_symmetry.space_group_name_H-M   'P 1'
#
loop_
_entity.id
_entity.type
_entity.pdbx_description
1 polymer ?
#
loop_
_entity_poly.entity_id
_entity_poly.type
_entity_poly.pdbx_seq_one_letter_code
_entity_poly.pdbx_strand_id
1 'polypeptide(L)' 'MPVDDADLIGPRDTAYRLDLTPAQLKVTWTALKTFFDGLGHDEHDVRAVIGEVLEKLPSEHDIRAIDLDLERRRAR' A
#
# COMPACT_ATOMS: atom_id res chain seq x y z
N MET A 1 -28.67 8.26 -2.07
CA MET A 1 -28.39 7.79 -3.43
C MET A 1 -27.38 6.67 -3.30
N PRO A 2 -27.67 5.43 -3.73
CA PRO A 2 -26.64 4.41 -3.86
C PRO A 2 -25.60 4.92 -4.87
N VAL A 3 -24.32 4.74 -4.58
CA VAL A 3 -23.29 4.90 -5.61
C VAL A 3 -23.51 3.80 -6.63
N ASP A 4 -23.84 4.16 -7.87
CA ASP A 4 -23.93 3.18 -8.95
C ASP A 4 -22.53 2.58 -9.16
N ASP A 5 -22.42 1.28 -9.42
CA ASP A 5 -21.13 0.60 -9.64
C ASP A 5 -20.31 1.23 -10.78
N ALA A 6 -20.98 1.98 -11.66
CA ALA A 6 -20.36 2.75 -12.74
C ALA A 6 -19.56 3.99 -12.27
N ASP A 7 -19.79 4.47 -11.04
CA ASP A 7 -19.07 5.61 -10.45
C ASP A 7 -17.84 5.17 -9.62
N LEU A 8 -17.59 3.87 -9.50
CA LEU A 8 -16.44 3.34 -8.78
C LEU A 8 -15.19 3.33 -9.66
N ILE A 9 -14.05 3.69 -9.06
CA ILE A 9 -12.74 3.58 -9.72
C ILE A 9 -12.45 2.09 -9.96
N GLY A 10 -12.23 1.73 -11.23
CA GLY A 10 -11.89 0.36 -11.60
C GLY A 10 -10.51 -0.06 -11.04
N PRO A 11 -10.26 -1.37 -10.87
CA PRO A 11 -9.03 -1.87 -10.24
C PRO A 11 -7.74 -1.48 -10.98
N ARG A 12 -7.85 -1.15 -12.28
CA ARG A 12 -6.76 -0.68 -13.14
C ARG A 12 -6.77 0.82 -13.39
N ASP A 13 -7.76 1.54 -12.87
CA ASP A 13 -7.90 2.96 -13.05
C ASP A 13 -7.14 3.70 -11.94
N THR A 14 -6.39 4.73 -12.33
CA THR A 14 -5.71 5.58 -11.36
C THR A 14 -6.65 6.71 -10.96
N ALA A 15 -7.24 6.61 -9.76
CA ALA A 15 -8.09 7.66 -9.20
C ALA A 15 -7.31 8.97 -8.96
N TYR A 16 -6.10 8.83 -8.39
CA TYR A 16 -5.19 9.92 -8.09
C TYR A 16 -3.77 9.36 -7.95
N ARG A 17 -2.77 10.22 -8.12
CA ARG A 17 -1.36 9.88 -7.89
C ARG A 17 -0.95 10.37 -6.50
N LEU A 18 -0.39 9.47 -5.71
CA LEU A 18 0.16 9.77 -4.39
C LEU A 18 1.68 9.74 -4.46
N ASP A 19 2.31 10.89 -4.30
CA ASP A 19 3.77 10.98 -4.20
C ASP A 19 4.18 10.74 -2.74
N LEU A 20 4.87 9.62 -2.49
CA LEU A 20 5.36 9.24 -1.16
C LEU A 20 6.87 9.48 -1.08
N THR A 21 7.33 10.06 0.04
CA THR A 21 8.76 10.03 0.36
C THR A 21 9.21 8.60 0.64
N PRO A 22 10.52 8.28 0.52
CA PRO A 22 11.00 6.93 0.81
C PRO A 22 10.61 6.45 2.22
N ALA A 23 10.68 7.34 3.23
CA ALA A 23 10.24 7.01 4.58
C ALA A 23 8.74 6.70 4.67
N GLN A 24 7.89 7.52 4.05
CA GLN A 24 6.44 7.29 4.01
C GLN A 24 6.11 5.98 3.29
N LEU A 25 6.77 5.73 2.16
CA LEU A 25 6.60 4.51 1.38
C LEU A 25 6.96 3.27 2.20
N LYS A 26 8.12 3.27 2.89
CA LYS A 26 8.53 2.15 3.74
C LYS A 26 7.54 1.88 4.86
N VAL A 27 7.09 2.92 5.57
CA VAL A 27 6.11 2.77 6.65
C VAL A 27 4.78 2.24 6.12
N THR A 28 4.29 2.79 5.01
CA THR A 28 3.01 2.39 4.40
C THR A 28 3.06 0.93 3.96
N TRP A 29 4.10 0.53 3.24
CA TRP A 29 4.27 -0.84 2.79
C TRP A 29 4.38 -1.81 3.97
N THR A 30 5.17 -1.48 5.00
CA THR A 30 5.31 -2.34 6.18
C THR A 30 3.97 -2.50 6.90
N ALA A 31 3.21 -1.42 7.09
CA ALA A 31 1.89 -1.49 7.73
C ALA A 31 0.93 -2.38 6.95
N LEU A 32 0.86 -2.21 5.62
CA LEU A 32 0.02 -3.04 4.75
C LEU A 32 0.44 -4.51 4.75
N LYS A 33 1.75 -4.79 4.72
CA LYS A 33 2.27 -6.15 4.78
C LYS A 33 1.96 -6.82 6.12
N THR A 34 2.18 -6.12 7.24
CA THR A 34 1.83 -6.63 8.57
C THR A 34 0.34 -6.89 8.70
N PHE A 35 -0.49 -6.01 8.14
CA PHE A 35 -1.94 -6.22 8.14
C PHE A 35 -2.31 -7.44 7.30
N PHE A 36 -1.80 -7.56 6.06
CA PHE A 36 -2.00 -8.71 5.18
C PHE A 36 -1.62 -10.04 5.83
N ASP A 37 -0.47 -10.08 6.51
CA ASP A 37 0.04 -11.29 7.18
C ASP A 37 -0.78 -11.67 8.42
N GLY A 38 -1.46 -10.70 9.02
CA GLY A 38 -2.37 -10.91 10.14
C GLY A 38 -3.77 -11.40 9.75
N LEU A 39 -4.14 -11.34 8.46
CA LEU A 39 -5.47 -11.73 8.01
C LEU A 39 -5.68 -13.24 8.03
N GLY A 40 -6.81 -13.65 8.59
CA GLY A 40 -7.21 -15.06 8.72
C GLY A 40 -7.83 -15.66 7.46
N HIS A 41 -8.23 -16.94 7.54
CA HIS A 41 -8.89 -17.63 6.43
C HIS A 41 -10.29 -17.05 6.09
N ASP A 42 -11.00 -16.53 7.08
CA ASP A 42 -12.35 -15.95 6.90
C ASP A 42 -12.30 -14.56 6.25
N GLU A 43 -11.12 -13.95 6.13
CA GLU A 43 -10.91 -12.59 5.60
C GLU A 43 -10.33 -12.61 4.18
N HIS A 44 -10.61 -13.68 3.42
CA HIS A 44 -10.06 -13.91 2.10
C HIS A 44 -10.25 -12.73 1.14
N ASP A 45 -11.42 -12.11 1.15
CA ASP A 45 -11.73 -10.98 0.26
C ASP A 45 -10.89 -9.74 0.59
N VAL A 46 -10.74 -9.43 1.88
CA VAL A 46 -9.89 -8.32 2.34
C VAL A 46 -8.43 -8.60 2.00
N ARG A 47 -8.01 -9.85 2.18
CA ARG A 47 -6.65 -10.29 1.85
C ARG A 47 -6.36 -10.15 0.36
N ALA A 48 -7.30 -10.52 -0.50
CA ALA A 48 -7.17 -10.35 -1.94
C ALA A 48 -6.99 -8.87 -2.30
N VAL A 49 -7.84 -7.98 -1.78
CA VAL A 49 -7.76 -6.53 -2.04
C VAL A 49 -6.43 -5.93 -1.59
N ILE A 50 -5.94 -6.28 -0.39
CA ILE A 50 -4.63 -5.78 0.06
C ILE A 50 -3.50 -6.34 -0.80
N GLY A 51 -3.60 -7.59 -1.25
CA GLY A 51 -2.68 -8.19 -2.21
C GLY A 51 -2.57 -7.33 -3.47
N GLU A 52 -3.70 -6.96 -4.07
CA GLU A 52 -3.74 -6.08 -5.25
C GLU A 52 -3.13 -4.70 -4.99
N VAL A 53 -3.29 -4.15 -3.79
CA VAL A 53 -2.64 -2.88 -3.41
C VAL A 53 -1.13 -3.06 -3.28
N LEU A 54 -0.66 -4.13 -2.64
CA LEU A 54 0.76 -4.42 -2.47
C LEU A 54 1.46 -4.64 -3.82
N GLU A 55 0.78 -5.26 -4.80
CA GLU A 55 1.30 -5.42 -6.17
C GLU A 55 1.52 -4.10 -6.91
N LYS A 56 0.82 -3.02 -6.53
CA LYS A 56 1.02 -1.68 -7.09
C LYS A 56 2.21 -0.94 -6.48
N LEU A 57 2.77 -1.46 -5.38
CA LEU A 57 3.90 -0.86 -4.68
C LEU A 57 5.23 -1.53 -5.09
N PRO A 58 6.37 -0.85 -4.86
CA PRO A 58 7.69 -1.46 -5.07
C PRO A 58 7.89 -2.75 -4.25
N SER A 59 8.82 -3.59 -4.71
CA SER A 59 9.03 -4.91 -4.12
C SER A 59 9.51 -4.82 -2.68
N GLU A 60 9.33 -5.90 -1.92
CA GLU A 60 9.84 -5.99 -0.54
C GLU A 60 11.35 -5.70 -0.46
N HIS A 61 12.12 -6.13 -1.46
CA HIS A 61 13.55 -5.88 -1.52
C HIS A 61 13.86 -4.37 -1.60
N ASP A 62 13.17 -3.66 -2.50
CA ASP A 62 13.33 -2.21 -2.69
C ASP A 62 12.95 -1.45 -1.42
N ILE A 63 11.86 -1.86 -0.78
CA ILE A 63 11.38 -1.26 0.47
C ILE A 63 12.38 -1.48 1.61
N ARG A 64 12.93 -2.71 1.74
CA ARG A 64 13.89 -3.02 2.80
C ARG A 64 15.16 -2.17 2.68
N ALA A 65 15.59 -1.84 1.46
CA ALA A 65 16.77 -1.02 1.21
C ALA A 65 16.67 0.44 1.71
N ILE A 66 15.46 0.95 1.98
CA ILE A 66 15.27 2.32 2.47
C ILE A 66 15.74 2.45 3.93
N ASP A 67 16.74 3.30 4.20
CA ASP A 67 17.20 3.60 5.56
C ASP A 67 16.35 4.73 6.19
N LEU A 68 15.50 4.37 7.18
CA LEU A 68 14.62 5.34 7.84
C LEU A 68 15.38 6.37 8.68
N ASP A 69 16.52 6.03 9.26
CA ASP A 69 17.29 6.97 10.07
C ASP A 69 17.98 8.00 9.19
N LEU A 70 18.48 7.58 8.02
CA LEU A 70 18.98 8.49 7.01
C LEU A 70 17.89 9.44 6.51
N GLU A 71 16.71 8.92 6.18
CA GLU A 71 15.60 9.72 5.68
C GLU A 71 15.06 10.71 6.73
N ARG A 72 14.98 10.29 8.01
CA ARG A 72 14.61 11.20 9.11
C ARG A 72 15.63 12.31 9.33
N ARG A 73 16.92 12.06 9.08
CA ARG A 73 17.95 13.11 9.15
C ARG A 73 17.82 14.10 7.98
N ARG A 74 17.48 13.64 6.77
CA ARG A 74 17.27 14.49 5.58
C ARG A 74 16.06 15.40 5.70
N ALA A 75 15.05 14.99 6.46
CA ALA A 75 13.81 15.75 6.66
C ALA A 75 13.90 16.82 7.77
N ARG A 76 15.03 16.94 8.47
CA ARG A 76 15.30 17.98 9.48
C ARG A 76 16.03 19.15 8.84
#